data_AF-A0A7S4M9W7-F1
#
_entry.id   AF-A0A7S4M9W7-F1
#
_cell.length_a   1.000
_cell.length_b   1.000
_cell.length_c   1.000
_cell.angle_alpha   90.00
_cell.angle_beta   90.00
_cell.angle_gamma   90.00
#
_symmetry.space_group_name_H-M   'P 1'
#
loop_
_entity.id
_entity.type
_entity.pdbx_description
1 polymer ?
#
loop_
_entity_poly.entity_id
_entity_poly.type
_entity_poly.pdbx_seq_one_letter_code
_entity_poly.pdbx_strand_id
1 'polypeptide(L)'
;RMSCAKCFASVANDHTNAMGVVDICGGLLDFPMGGFKPTSHIYYDLRVMDCPDGLPKFKDAPKEWEGTGELVPEVAPPAALPSTLTGSCYCGAVKIEAEGEMALSMFCHCDSCRNWNGSVGQVICLYPKDKVKIT
;
A
#
# COMPACT_ATOMS: atom_id res chain seq x y z
N ARG A 1 5.88 1.30 -11.93
CA ARG A 1 5.56 2.53 -11.17
C ARG A 1 4.93 3.56 -12.10
N MET A 2 3.86 4.17 -11.65
CA MET A 2 3.05 5.15 -12.36
C MET A 2 2.99 6.43 -11.53
N SER A 3 3.29 7.57 -12.13
CA SER A 3 3.23 8.88 -11.47
C SER A 3 2.41 9.86 -12.32
N CYS A 4 1.77 10.83 -11.68
CA CYS A 4 1.05 11.88 -12.37
C CYS A 4 2.01 12.73 -13.21
N ALA A 5 1.74 12.91 -14.51
CA ALA A 5 2.59 13.73 -15.38
C ALA A 5 2.57 15.24 -15.04
N LYS A 6 1.60 15.71 -14.25
CA LYS A 6 1.46 17.14 -13.89
C LYS A 6 2.02 17.48 -12.51
N CYS A 7 1.67 16.69 -11.50
CA CYS A 7 2.10 16.95 -10.11
C CYS A 7 3.12 15.95 -9.58
N PHE A 8 3.53 14.97 -10.38
CA PHE A 8 4.52 13.94 -10.04
C PHE A 8 4.18 13.03 -8.86
N ALA A 9 2.98 13.15 -8.29
CA ALA A 9 2.49 12.23 -7.25
C ALA A 9 2.61 10.78 -7.71
N SER A 10 3.14 9.92 -6.85
CA SER A 10 3.11 8.46 -7.01
C SER A 10 1.67 7.98 -7.03
N VAL A 11 1.28 7.25 -8.07
CA VAL A 11 -0.10 6.81 -8.30
C VAL A 11 -0.26 5.33 -7.99
N ALA A 12 0.50 4.49 -8.68
CA ALA A 12 0.35 3.05 -8.59
C ALA A 12 1.61 2.31 -9.02
N ASN A 13 1.78 1.07 -8.55
CA ASN A 13 2.72 0.12 -9.13
C ASN A 13 1.98 -1.04 -9.79
N ASP A 14 2.38 -1.36 -11.01
CA ASP A 14 1.81 -2.47 -11.77
C ASP A 14 2.53 -3.77 -11.37
N HIS A 15 1.82 -4.64 -10.66
CA HIS A 15 2.27 -5.98 -10.30
C HIS A 15 1.52 -7.07 -11.10
N THR A 16 0.86 -6.71 -12.20
CA THR A 16 -0.07 -7.60 -12.90
C THR A 16 0.62 -8.79 -13.56
N ASN A 17 1.89 -8.64 -13.96
CA ASN A 17 2.68 -9.74 -14.51
C ASN A 17 3.15 -10.76 -13.45
N ALA A 18 3.32 -10.35 -12.20
CA ALA A 18 3.85 -11.22 -11.14
C ALA A 18 2.76 -11.76 -10.20
N MET A 19 1.75 -10.94 -9.91
CA MET A 19 0.75 -11.20 -8.85
C MET A 19 -0.69 -10.95 -9.30
N GLY A 20 -0.93 -10.47 -10.54
CA GLY A 20 -2.27 -10.16 -11.05
C GLY A 20 -2.95 -8.95 -10.41
N VAL A 21 -2.23 -8.19 -9.57
CA VAL A 21 -2.75 -7.03 -8.82
C VAL A 21 -2.08 -5.72 -9.22
N VAL A 22 -2.75 -4.63 -8.92
CA VAL A 22 -2.20 -3.27 -8.97
C VAL A 22 -2.09 -2.76 -7.53
N ASP A 23 -0.93 -2.19 -7.19
CA ASP A 23 -0.69 -1.50 -5.93
C ASP A 23 -1.04 -0.03 -6.09
N ILE A 24 -2.15 0.42 -5.50
CA ILE A 24 -2.50 1.83 -5.45
C ILE A 24 -1.81 2.46 -4.24
N CYS A 25 -1.15 3.60 -4.45
CA CYS A 25 -0.60 4.38 -3.36
C CYS A 25 -1.76 4.88 -2.48
N GLY A 26 -1.98 4.25 -1.33
CA GLY A 26 -3.20 4.49 -0.53
C GLY A 26 -3.32 5.91 0.01
N GLY A 27 -2.23 6.68 0.07
CA GLY A 27 -2.30 8.11 0.39
C GLY A 27 -3.11 8.94 -0.62
N LEU A 28 -3.47 8.39 -1.78
CA LEU A 28 -4.35 9.01 -2.77
C LEU A 28 -5.83 8.65 -2.60
N LEU A 29 -6.15 7.65 -1.79
CA LEU A 29 -7.51 7.14 -1.64
C LEU A 29 -8.25 7.87 -0.51
N ASP A 30 -9.52 8.19 -0.76
CA ASP A 30 -10.42 8.90 0.14
C ASP A 30 -10.97 7.96 1.21
N PHE A 31 -10.11 7.54 2.14
CA PHE A 31 -10.55 6.75 3.29
C PHE A 31 -11.45 7.60 4.21
N PRO A 32 -12.57 7.06 4.72
CA PRO A 32 -13.26 7.69 5.84
C PRO A 32 -12.30 7.76 7.04
N MET A 33 -12.52 8.70 7.97
CA MET A 33 -11.67 8.80 9.16
C MET A 33 -11.61 7.45 9.90
N GLY A 34 -10.39 6.94 10.14
CA GLY A 34 -10.17 5.61 10.73
C GLY A 34 -10.44 4.42 9.79
N GLY A 35 -10.68 4.67 8.51
CA GLY A 35 -11.06 3.67 7.51
C GLY A 35 -9.91 2.87 6.91
N PHE A 36 -8.69 3.44 6.89
CA PHE A 36 -7.52 2.67 6.48
C PHE A 36 -7.04 1.78 7.63
N LYS A 37 -6.97 0.47 7.38
CA LYS A 37 -6.44 -0.52 8.32
C LYS A 37 -5.37 -1.37 7.62
N PRO A 38 -4.07 -1.06 7.77
CA PRO A 38 -3.04 -1.94 7.25
C PRO A 38 -3.12 -3.29 7.99
N THR A 39 -2.82 -4.38 7.29
CA THR A 39 -2.76 -5.71 7.91
C THR A 39 -1.42 -5.98 8.60
N SER A 40 -0.36 -5.32 8.14
CA SER A 40 1.02 -5.51 8.60
C SER A 40 1.95 -4.41 8.09
N HIS A 41 3.16 -4.37 8.64
CA HIS A 41 4.29 -3.65 8.08
C HIS A 41 5.30 -4.62 7.48
N ILE A 42 5.86 -4.26 6.33
CA ILE A 42 6.96 -4.98 5.70
C ILE A 42 8.19 -4.08 5.59
N TYR A 43 9.36 -4.68 5.56
CA TYR A 43 10.67 -4.02 5.55
C TYR A 43 10.91 -3.13 6.77
N TYR A 44 10.36 -3.51 7.93
CA TYR A 44 10.30 -2.68 9.13
C TYR A 44 11.68 -2.32 9.70
N ASP A 45 12.72 -3.13 9.44
CA ASP A 45 14.11 -2.81 9.86
C ASP A 45 14.64 -1.55 9.19
N LEU A 46 14.12 -1.21 8.01
CA LEU A 46 14.56 -0.03 7.29
C LEU A 46 13.84 1.24 7.78
N ARG A 47 12.76 1.15 8.55
CA ARG A 47 11.87 2.28 8.89
C ARG A 47 12.62 3.53 9.38
N VAL A 48 12.06 4.70 9.07
CA VAL A 48 12.61 5.99 9.54
C VAL A 48 12.08 6.34 10.93
N MET A 49 10.89 5.88 11.28
CA MET A 49 10.27 6.09 12.60
C MET A 49 9.58 4.82 13.09
N ASP A 50 9.54 4.65 14.40
CA ASP A 50 8.76 3.58 15.02
C ASP A 50 7.26 3.81 14.84
N CYS A 51 6.51 2.73 14.59
CA CYS A 51 5.06 2.73 14.46
C CYS A 51 4.45 1.79 15.51
N PRO A 52 4.17 2.27 16.72
CA PRO A 52 3.62 1.45 17.80
C PRO A 52 2.09 1.31 17.66
N ASP A 53 1.65 0.50 16.70
CA ASP A 53 0.23 0.35 16.33
C ASP A 53 -0.35 -1.06 16.58
N GLY A 54 0.43 -1.95 17.19
CA GLY A 54 0.01 -3.33 17.48
C GLY A 54 -0.12 -4.25 16.26
N LEU A 55 0.27 -3.81 15.06
CA LEU A 55 0.20 -4.64 13.85
C LEU A 55 1.45 -5.52 13.66
N PRO A 56 1.31 -6.69 13.02
CA PRO A 56 2.45 -7.53 12.63
C PRO A 56 3.51 -6.76 11.87
N LYS A 57 4.77 -6.92 12.26
CA LYS A 57 5.92 -6.24 11.65
C LYS A 57 6.91 -7.28 11.14
N PHE A 58 7.07 -7.34 9.82
CA PHE A 58 8.06 -8.18 9.17
C PHE A 58 9.35 -7.39 9.02
N LYS A 59 10.47 -8.02 9.37
CA LYS A 59 11.81 -7.48 9.13
C LYS A 59 12.02 -7.10 7.67
N ASP A 60 11.62 -8.00 6.77
CA ASP A 60 11.64 -7.86 5.33
C ASP A 60 10.26 -8.14 4.72
N ALA A 61 10.00 -9.32 4.16
CA ALA A 61 8.72 -9.70 3.57
C ALA A 61 8.28 -11.08 4.11
N PRO A 62 6.99 -11.43 3.99
CA PRO A 62 6.52 -12.79 4.25
C PRO A 62 7.25 -13.83 3.37
N LYS A 63 7.33 -15.09 3.82
CA LYS A 63 8.01 -16.18 3.08
C LYS A 63 7.40 -16.42 1.71
N GLU A 64 6.10 -16.18 1.59
CA GLU A 64 5.30 -16.31 0.38
C GLU A 64 5.75 -15.33 -0.72
N TRP A 65 6.48 -14.27 -0.36
CA TRP A 65 7.01 -13.24 -1.25
C TRP A 65 8.54 -13.17 -1.23
N GLU A 66 9.19 -14.32 -1.03
CA GLU A 66 10.66 -14.48 -1.05
C GLU A 66 11.41 -13.77 0.11
N GLY A 67 10.70 -13.29 1.15
CA GLY A 67 11.33 -12.74 2.35
C GLY A 67 11.68 -13.81 3.39
N THR A 68 12.43 -13.43 4.43
CA THR A 68 12.78 -14.35 5.53
C THR A 68 11.58 -14.79 6.35
N GLY A 69 10.50 -13.99 6.35
CA GLY A 69 9.34 -14.18 7.22
C GLY A 69 9.67 -14.03 8.71
N GLU A 70 10.82 -13.44 9.04
CA GLU A 70 11.20 -13.12 10.41
C GLU A 70 10.27 -12.01 10.92
N LEU A 71 9.39 -12.39 11.84
CA LEU A 71 8.49 -11.47 12.53
C LEU A 71 9.26 -10.78 13.66
N VAL A 72 9.12 -9.46 13.74
CA VAL A 72 9.38 -8.70 14.97
C VAL A 72 8.23 -9.02 15.93
N PRO A 73 8.50 -9.31 17.22
CA PRO A 73 7.45 -9.80 18.13
C PRO A 73 6.35 -8.75 18.41
N GLU A 74 5.22 -8.86 17.70
CA GLU A 74 3.82 -8.86 18.21
C GLU A 74 2.83 -9.14 17.04
N VAL A 75 1.73 -9.86 17.33
CA VAL A 75 0.82 -10.57 16.37
C VAL A 75 -0.63 -10.04 16.57
N ALA A 76 -1.48 -9.74 15.58
CA ALA A 76 -2.16 -10.59 14.58
C ALA A 76 -2.87 -9.74 13.49
N PRO A 77 -3.24 -10.31 12.32
CA PRO A 77 -3.82 -9.56 11.19
C PRO A 77 -5.34 -9.35 11.32
N PRO A 78 -5.89 -8.17 10.95
CA PRO A 78 -7.32 -8.00 10.74
C PRO A 78 -7.80 -8.52 9.38
N ALA A 79 -9.09 -8.87 9.36
CA ALA A 79 -9.87 -9.36 8.23
C ALA A 79 -10.03 -8.34 7.09
N ALA A 80 -10.47 -8.87 5.94
CA ALA A 80 -10.78 -8.18 4.69
C ALA A 80 -11.47 -6.81 4.86
N LEU A 81 -11.08 -5.86 4.02
CA LEU A 81 -11.62 -4.51 3.99
C LEU A 81 -12.56 -4.36 2.78
N PRO A 82 -13.89 -4.37 2.99
CA PRO A 82 -14.84 -3.97 1.97
C PRO A 82 -14.91 -2.44 1.94
N SER A 83 -14.24 -1.84 0.97
CA SER A 83 -14.50 -0.44 0.63
C SER A 83 -14.20 -0.19 -0.85
N THR A 84 -15.26 0.12 -1.59
CA THR A 84 -15.11 0.90 -2.82
C THR A 84 -14.58 2.27 -2.43
N LEU A 85 -13.45 2.67 -3.00
CA LEU A 85 -12.78 3.92 -2.70
C LEU A 85 -12.57 4.73 -3.98
N THR A 86 -12.78 6.02 -3.85
CA THR A 86 -12.29 6.99 -4.83
C THR A 86 -10.97 7.56 -4.37
N GLY A 87 -10.28 8.24 -5.27
CA GLY A 87 -9.09 8.97 -4.93
C GLY A 87 -8.65 9.89 -6.04
N SER A 88 -7.71 10.77 -5.73
CA SER A 88 -7.07 11.61 -6.73
C SER A 88 -5.66 12.03 -6.35
N CYS A 89 -4.84 12.31 -7.35
CA CYS A 89 -3.56 12.99 -7.10
C CYS A 89 -3.80 14.44 -6.65
N TYR A 90 -2.78 15.08 -6.06
CA TYR A 90 -2.85 16.45 -5.56
C TYR A 90 -3.46 17.48 -6.55
N CYS A 91 -3.10 17.40 -7.83
CA CYS A 91 -3.62 18.34 -8.84
C CYS A 91 -4.97 17.92 -9.46
N GLY A 92 -5.56 16.79 -9.04
CA GLY A 92 -6.83 16.25 -9.56
C GLY A 92 -6.79 15.71 -10.99
N ALA A 93 -5.64 15.74 -11.66
CA ALA A 93 -5.51 15.27 -13.04
C ALA A 93 -5.55 13.75 -13.19
N VAL A 94 -5.21 13.02 -12.13
CA VAL A 94 -5.40 11.57 -12.02
C VAL A 94 -6.53 11.32 -11.04
N LYS A 95 -7.51 10.54 -11.46
CA LYS A 95 -8.62 10.04 -10.64
C LYS A 95 -8.54 8.52 -10.54
N ILE A 96 -8.92 8.01 -9.38
CA ILE A 96 -8.89 6.59 -9.06
C ILE A 96 -10.29 6.17 -8.64
N GLU A 97 -10.78 5.10 -9.24
CA GLU A 97 -11.99 4.37 -8.86
C GLU A 97 -11.55 2.94 -8.55
N ALA A 98 -11.61 2.51 -7.29
CA ALA A 98 -11.27 1.17 -6.85
C ALA A 98 -12.52 0.49 -6.26
N GLU A 99 -12.93 -0.64 -6.82
CA GLU A 99 -14.17 -1.32 -6.46
C GLU A 99 -13.92 -2.63 -5.71
N GLY A 100 -14.75 -2.89 -4.69
CA GLY A 100 -14.70 -4.17 -3.96
C GLY A 100 -13.57 -4.27 -2.96
N GLU A 101 -13.21 -5.51 -2.62
CA GLU A 101 -12.25 -5.80 -1.55
C GLU A 101 -10.81 -5.67 -2.04
N MET A 102 -9.96 -5.05 -1.20
CA MET A 102 -8.51 -5.11 -1.39
C MET A 102 -8.05 -6.55 -1.23
N ALA A 103 -7.18 -7.01 -2.13
CA ALA A 103 -6.45 -8.25 -1.96
C ALA A 103 -5.53 -8.19 -0.72
N LEU A 104 -4.96 -7.01 -0.47
CA LEU A 104 -4.14 -6.75 0.71
C LEU A 104 -3.97 -5.24 0.97
N SER A 105 -3.92 -4.85 2.24
CA SER A 105 -3.47 -3.54 2.69
C SER A 105 -2.25 -3.69 3.60
N MET A 106 -1.19 -2.93 3.40
CA MET A 106 0.01 -2.99 4.25
C MET A 106 0.79 -1.69 4.24
N PHE A 107 1.77 -1.57 5.12
CA PHE A 107 2.69 -0.45 5.16
C PHE A 107 4.12 -0.91 4.85
N CYS A 108 4.64 -0.53 3.68
CA CYS A 108 5.99 -0.87 3.26
C CYS A 108 6.99 0.22 3.62
N HIS A 109 8.10 -0.20 4.23
CA HIS A 109 9.18 0.69 4.66
C HIS A 109 10.44 0.57 3.80
N CYS A 110 10.42 -0.08 2.63
CA CYS A 110 11.65 -0.24 1.86
C CYS A 110 12.18 1.10 1.30
N ASP A 111 13.50 1.18 1.06
CA ASP A 111 14.15 2.38 0.48
C ASP A 111 13.49 2.81 -0.83
N SER A 112 13.09 1.85 -1.65
CA SER A 112 12.50 2.12 -2.96
C SER A 112 11.13 2.81 -2.84
N CYS A 113 10.30 2.42 -1.88
CA CYS A 113 9.02 3.07 -1.58
C CYS A 113 9.21 4.44 -0.95
N ARG A 114 10.17 4.58 -0.03
CA ARG A 114 10.48 5.87 0.58
C ARG A 114 11.01 6.89 -0.42
N ASN A 115 12.00 6.50 -1.22
CA ASN A 115 12.62 7.38 -2.21
C ASN A 115 11.65 7.77 -3.31
N TRP A 116 10.71 6.88 -3.67
CA TRP A 116 9.70 7.19 -4.68
C TRP A 116 8.63 8.15 -4.15
N ASN A 117 8.17 7.96 -2.92
CA ASN A 117 7.06 8.76 -2.37
C ASN A 117 7.53 10.01 -1.60
N GLY A 118 8.83 10.11 -1.28
CA GLY A 118 9.34 11.15 -0.39
C GLY A 118 8.74 11.10 1.02
N SER A 119 8.31 9.91 1.46
CA SER A 119 7.61 9.68 2.74
C SER A 119 8.32 8.61 3.58
N VAL A 120 7.88 8.43 4.83
CA VAL A 120 8.44 7.43 5.77
C VAL A 120 8.23 5.99 5.30
N GLY A 121 7.33 5.78 4.32
CA GLY A 121 7.07 4.52 3.66
C GLY A 121 5.93 4.66 2.64
N GLN A 122 5.35 3.54 2.23
CA GLN A 122 4.17 3.49 1.37
C GLN A 122 3.04 2.71 2.01
N VAL A 123 1.88 3.34 2.14
CA VAL A 123 0.63 2.61 2.28
C VAL A 123 0.33 1.91 0.95
N ILE A 124 0.37 0.59 0.98
CA ILE A 124 0.10 -0.31 -0.15
C ILE A 124 -1.36 -0.74 -0.07
N CYS A 125 -2.08 -0.55 -1.18
CA CYS A 125 -3.44 -1.05 -1.37
C CYS A 125 -3.47 -1.90 -2.63
N LEU A 126 -3.37 -3.22 -2.47
CA LEU A 126 -3.39 -4.17 -3.59
C LEU A 126 -4.83 -4.47 -3.99
N TYR A 127 -5.15 -4.25 -5.26
CA TYR A 127 -6.43 -4.61 -5.86
C TYR A 127 -6.23 -5.49 -7.10
N PRO A 128 -7.16 -6.41 -7.41
CA PRO A 128 -7.21 -7.03 -8.73
C PRO A 128 -7.27 -5.97 -9.83
N LYS A 129 -6.57 -6.21 -10.95
CA LYS A 129 -6.46 -5.21 -12.05
C LYS A 129 -7.82 -4.75 -12.58
N ASP A 130 -8.77 -5.67 -12.72
CA ASP A 130 -10.11 -5.43 -13.24
C ASP A 130 -11.01 -4.64 -12.27
N LYS A 131 -10.54 -4.40 -11.04
CA LYS A 131 -11.23 -3.66 -10.00
C LYS A 131 -10.72 -2.24 -9.80
N VAL A 132 -9.73 -1.82 -10.57
CA VAL A 132 -9.20 -0.45 -10.50
C VAL A 132 -9.29 0.20 -11.86
N LYS A 133 -9.81 1.42 -11.86
CA LYS A 133 -9.75 2.34 -12.99
C LYS A 133 -8.99 3.59 -12.59
N ILE A 134 -7.97 3.93 -13.38
CA ILE A 134 -7.15 5.12 -13.23
C ILE A 134 -7.31 5.94 -14.51
N THR A 135 -7.76 7.19 -14.38
CA THR A 135 -7.97 8.12 -15.51
C THR A 135 -7.22 9.42 -15.32
#